data_AF-A0A3N5JNE3-F1
#
_entry.id   AF-A0A3N5JNE3-F1
#
_cell.length_a   1.000
_cell.length_b   1.000
_cell.length_c   1.000
_cell.angle_alpha   90.00
_cell.angle_beta   90.00
_cell.angle_gamma   90.00
#
_symmetry.space_group_name_H-M   'P 1'
#
loop_
_entity.id
_entity.type
_entity.pdbx_description
1 polymer ?
#
loop_
_entity_poly.entity_id
_entity_poly.type
_entity_poly.pdbx_seq_one_letter_code
_entity_poly.pdbx_strand_id
1 'polypeptide(L)'
;MGILEDLFGGGQRQRDFTDFVKRYEQGHPAEGYSDQEVSDRYREVAHAVPPDQYAQAAQEALARLSPQERAEFVTMLQDRVRARGATLPRQMEAEPGALGGVLTDLHKTPGRLRDILGGGSAQPQAAGSSPLAGMFASPLAKAALAGITAMIVKRVMRGPTR
;
A
#
# COMPACT_ATOMS: atom_id res chain seq x y z
N MET A 1 -12.22 26.87 4.19
CA MET A 1 -11.94 25.78 5.14
C MET A 1 -11.93 24.50 4.34
N GLY A 2 -10.75 24.06 3.90
CA GLY A 2 -10.63 22.98 2.93
C GLY A 2 -10.88 21.63 3.58
N ILE A 3 -11.68 20.80 2.93
CA ILE A 3 -11.75 19.34 3.11
C ILE A 3 -10.36 18.66 3.23
N LEU A 4 -9.30 19.32 2.74
CA LEU A 4 -7.91 18.92 2.88
C LEU A 4 -7.33 19.17 4.28
N GLU A 5 -7.69 20.28 4.96
CA GLU A 5 -7.22 20.59 6.32
C GLU A 5 -7.90 19.72 7.38
N ASP A 6 -9.16 19.32 7.15
CA ASP A 6 -9.89 18.39 8.01
C ASP A 6 -9.30 16.96 7.91
N LEU A 7 -8.89 16.55 6.69
CA LEU A 7 -8.25 15.25 6.44
C LEU A 7 -6.85 15.17 7.08
N PHE A 8 -6.05 16.24 6.96
CA PHE A 8 -4.74 16.31 7.60
C PHE A 8 -4.80 16.76 9.07
N GLY A 9 -5.95 17.16 9.62
CA GLY A 9 -6.13 17.38 11.07
C GLY A 9 -5.09 18.32 11.72
N GLY A 10 -4.48 19.24 10.95
CA GLY A 10 -3.44 20.17 11.41
C GLY A 10 -2.03 19.96 10.83
N GLY A 11 -1.15 20.95 11.02
CA GLY A 11 0.19 21.00 10.42
C GLY A 11 1.20 19.95 10.90
N GLN A 12 0.86 19.12 11.89
CA GLN A 12 1.69 18.00 12.33
C GLN A 12 1.48 16.76 11.45
N ARG A 13 0.24 16.37 11.16
CA ARG A 13 -0.05 15.21 10.31
C ARG A 13 0.46 15.44 8.88
N GLN A 14 0.33 16.68 8.37
CA GLN A 14 0.89 17.04 7.07
C GLN A 14 2.42 16.89 7.05
N ARG A 15 3.11 17.24 8.14
CA ARG A 15 4.55 16.99 8.28
C ARG A 15 4.87 15.51 8.27
N ASP A 16 4.14 14.70 9.05
CA ASP A 16 4.35 13.24 9.08
C ASP A 16 4.22 12.61 7.68
N PHE A 17 3.20 13.00 6.93
CA PHE A 17 2.97 12.52 5.56
C PHE A 17 4.05 13.03 4.59
N THR A 18 4.52 14.26 4.78
CA THR A 18 5.65 14.81 4.01
C THR A 18 6.92 14.02 4.28
N ASP A 19 7.22 13.72 5.54
CA ASP A 19 8.37 12.92 5.94
C ASP A 19 8.26 11.49 5.41
N PHE A 20 7.05 10.92 5.42
CA PHE A 20 6.76 9.61 4.83
C PHE A 20 7.10 9.61 3.33
N VAL A 21 6.58 10.57 2.55
CA VAL A 21 6.90 10.66 1.11
C VAL A 21 8.39 10.89 0.89
N LYS A 22 9.03 11.73 1.71
CA LYS A 22 10.45 12.04 1.59
C LYS A 22 11.33 10.80 1.79
N ARG A 23 11.04 9.98 2.78
CA ARG A 23 11.75 8.69 2.99
C ARG A 23 11.56 7.77 1.80
N TYR A 24 10.36 7.75 1.21
CA TYR A 24 10.02 6.90 0.07
C TYR A 24 10.77 7.37 -1.18
N GLU A 25 10.99 8.68 -1.30
CA GLU A 25 11.76 9.27 -2.38
C GLU A 25 13.26 9.05 -2.23
N GLN A 26 13.78 9.05 -1.00
CA GLN A 26 15.21 8.96 -0.70
C GLN A 26 15.75 7.53 -0.61
N GLY A 27 14.90 6.54 -0.33
CA GLY A 27 15.31 5.15 -0.09
C GLY A 27 14.45 4.10 -0.82
N HIS A 28 14.65 2.84 -0.45
CA HIS A 28 13.84 1.75 -0.97
C HIS A 28 12.40 1.85 -0.43
N PRO A 29 11.36 1.57 -1.25
CA PRO A 29 9.95 1.58 -0.85
C PRO A 29 9.58 0.84 0.45
N ALA A 30 10.34 -0.20 0.81
CA ALA A 30 10.11 -1.02 1.99
C ALA A 30 10.86 -0.54 3.25
N GLU A 31 11.84 0.34 3.08
CA GLU A 31 12.79 0.74 4.13
C GLU A 31 12.38 2.06 4.80
N GLY A 32 12.74 2.23 6.08
CA GLY A 32 12.48 3.47 6.81
C GLY A 32 11.07 3.62 7.40
N TYR A 33 10.25 2.55 7.35
CA TYR A 33 8.92 2.49 7.95
C TYR A 33 8.75 1.27 8.84
N SER A 34 7.83 1.34 9.79
CA SER A 34 7.30 0.14 10.45
C SER A 34 6.09 -0.42 9.69
N ASP A 35 5.79 -1.71 9.83
CA ASP A 35 4.63 -2.32 9.16
C ASP A 35 3.32 -1.66 9.61
N GLN A 36 3.22 -1.38 10.91
CA GLN A 36 2.09 -0.66 11.50
C GLN A 36 1.95 0.75 10.92
N GLU A 37 3.05 1.50 10.79
CA GLU A 37 3.05 2.85 10.23
C GLU A 37 2.50 2.85 8.80
N VAL A 38 2.99 1.95 7.95
CA VAL A 38 2.50 1.84 6.57
C VAL A 38 1.01 1.46 6.55
N SER A 39 0.58 0.51 7.38
CA SER A 39 -0.83 0.10 7.44
C SER A 39 -1.75 1.24 7.90
N ASP A 40 -1.35 1.98 8.94
CA ASP A 40 -2.15 3.10 9.46
C ASP A 40 -2.24 4.23 8.44
N ARG A 41 -1.11 4.68 7.89
CA ARG A 41 -1.07 5.75 6.87
C ARG A 41 -1.83 5.36 5.61
N TYR A 42 -1.66 4.12 5.16
CA TYR A 42 -2.40 3.58 4.02
C TYR A 42 -3.90 3.64 4.27
N ARG A 43 -4.38 3.15 5.43
CA ARG A 43 -5.81 3.17 5.77
C ARG A 43 -6.37 4.59 5.81
N GLU A 44 -5.61 5.55 6.32
CA GLU A 44 -6.01 6.96 6.37
C GLU A 44 -6.23 7.55 4.96
N VAL A 45 -5.31 7.29 4.02
CA VAL A 45 -5.34 7.95 2.69
C VAL A 45 -6.08 7.15 1.63
N ALA A 46 -6.04 5.82 1.68
CA ALA A 46 -6.61 4.96 0.65
C ALA A 46 -8.14 5.00 0.62
N HIS A 47 -8.80 5.27 1.76
CA HIS A 47 -10.25 5.47 1.81
C HIS A 47 -10.67 6.93 1.52
N ALA A 48 -9.73 7.88 1.58
CA ALA A 48 -10.01 9.28 1.33
C ALA A 48 -10.03 9.62 -0.17
N VAL A 49 -9.48 8.76 -1.03
CA VAL A 49 -9.39 8.99 -2.48
C VAL A 49 -10.32 8.07 -3.28
N PRO A 50 -10.85 8.55 -4.41
CA PRO A 50 -11.65 7.72 -5.30
C PRO A 50 -10.84 6.58 -5.92
N PRO A 51 -11.50 5.49 -6.36
CA PRO A 51 -10.84 4.29 -6.89
C PRO A 51 -9.90 4.57 -8.08
N ASP A 52 -10.25 5.50 -8.97
CA ASP A 52 -9.39 5.87 -10.10
C ASP A 52 -8.06 6.50 -9.66
N GLN A 53 -8.09 7.37 -8.64
CA GLN A 53 -6.88 7.97 -8.08
C GLN A 53 -6.04 6.94 -7.33
N TYR A 54 -6.69 6.00 -6.65
CA TYR A 54 -6.02 4.87 -6.03
C TYR A 54 -5.33 3.99 -7.09
N ALA A 55 -6.01 3.66 -8.19
CA ALA A 55 -5.46 2.85 -9.26
C ALA A 55 -4.22 3.48 -9.90
N GLN A 56 -4.28 4.79 -10.17
CA GLN A 56 -3.13 5.55 -10.66
C GLN A 56 -1.98 5.53 -9.66
N ALA A 57 -2.25 5.81 -8.39
CA ALA A 57 -1.22 5.79 -7.34
C ALA A 57 -0.58 4.40 -7.20
N ALA A 58 -1.37 3.33 -7.28
CA ALA A 58 -0.89 1.95 -7.25
C ALA A 58 -0.03 1.63 -8.46
N GLN A 59 -0.46 2.01 -9.66
CA GLN A 59 0.34 1.84 -10.87
C GLN A 59 1.68 2.56 -10.76
N GLU A 60 1.69 3.83 -10.34
CA GLU A 60 2.93 4.60 -10.24
C GLU A 60 3.85 4.09 -9.12
N ALA A 61 3.28 3.64 -8.00
CA ALA A 61 4.02 3.02 -6.92
C ALA A 61 4.74 1.74 -7.38
N LEU A 62 4.01 0.87 -8.08
CA LEU A 62 4.54 -0.37 -8.62
C LEU A 62 5.53 -0.12 -9.76
N ALA A 63 5.33 0.93 -10.57
CA ALA A 63 6.27 1.30 -11.62
C ALA A 63 7.65 1.68 -11.08
N ARG A 64 7.74 2.07 -9.79
CA ARG A 64 9.00 2.34 -9.11
C ARG A 64 9.75 1.07 -8.68
N LEU A 65 9.05 -0.05 -8.50
CA LEU A 65 9.67 -1.34 -8.24
C LEU A 65 10.33 -1.86 -9.52
N SER A 66 11.44 -2.59 -9.36
CA SER A 66 12.12 -3.25 -10.48
C SER A 66 11.21 -4.30 -11.13
N PRO A 67 11.37 -4.62 -12.43
CA PRO A 67 10.58 -5.66 -13.08
C PRO A 67 10.62 -7.02 -12.35
N GLN A 68 11.77 -7.34 -11.76
CA GLN A 68 11.96 -8.53 -10.93
C GLN A 68 11.10 -8.48 -9.65
N GLU A 69 11.18 -7.39 -8.89
CA GLU A 69 10.37 -7.18 -7.68
C GLU A 69 8.87 -7.22 -7.98
N ARG A 70 8.44 -6.68 -9.13
CA ARG A 70 7.04 -6.78 -9.59
C ARG A 70 6.64 -8.21 -9.88
N ALA A 71 7.51 -9.00 -10.54
CA ALA A 71 7.24 -10.41 -10.82
C ALA A 71 7.16 -11.25 -9.52
N GLU A 72 8.03 -10.97 -8.55
CA GLU A 72 7.98 -11.57 -7.22
C GLU A 72 6.70 -11.17 -6.48
N PHE A 73 6.32 -9.90 -6.55
CA PHE A 73 5.07 -9.40 -5.97
C PHE A 73 3.84 -10.08 -6.59
N VAL A 74 3.81 -10.24 -7.92
CA VAL A 74 2.76 -10.98 -8.64
C VAL A 74 2.67 -12.41 -8.13
N THR A 75 3.81 -13.11 -8.08
CA THR A 75 3.88 -14.52 -7.63
C THR A 75 3.34 -14.66 -6.21
N MET A 76 3.80 -13.80 -5.31
CA MET A 76 3.34 -13.73 -3.92
C MET A 76 1.83 -13.44 -3.85
N LEU A 77 1.33 -12.48 -4.63
CA LEU A 77 -0.07 -12.10 -4.62
C LEU A 77 -0.96 -13.25 -5.13
N GLN A 78 -0.56 -13.91 -6.21
CA GLN A 78 -1.26 -15.07 -6.77
C GLN A 78 -1.34 -16.21 -5.77
N ASP A 79 -0.23 -16.55 -5.12
CA ASP A 79 -0.16 -17.62 -4.13
C ASP A 79 -1.14 -17.37 -2.97
N ARG A 80 -1.13 -16.14 -2.44
CA ARG A 80 -2.00 -15.77 -1.32
C ARG A 80 -3.47 -15.69 -1.69
N VAL A 81 -3.79 -15.17 -2.88
CA VAL A 81 -5.19 -15.15 -3.34
C VAL A 81 -5.71 -16.57 -3.54
N ARG A 82 -4.90 -17.47 -4.12
CA ARG A 82 -5.21 -18.91 -4.23
C ARG A 82 -5.40 -19.56 -2.86
N ALA A 83 -4.51 -19.29 -1.90
CA ALA A 83 -4.62 -19.80 -0.53
C ALA A 83 -5.92 -19.36 0.18
N ARG A 84 -6.46 -18.18 -0.18
CA ARG A 84 -7.74 -17.66 0.31
C ARG A 84 -8.96 -18.13 -0.50
N GLY A 85 -8.78 -19.03 -1.47
CA GLY A 85 -9.85 -19.55 -2.32
C GLY A 85 -10.41 -18.53 -3.33
N ALA A 86 -9.72 -17.41 -3.54
CA ALA A 86 -10.08 -16.43 -4.55
C ALA A 86 -9.23 -16.64 -5.81
N THR A 87 -9.79 -16.24 -6.96
CA THR A 87 -9.12 -16.34 -8.25
C THR A 87 -8.76 -14.95 -8.75
N LEU A 88 -7.47 -14.75 -9.03
CA LEU A 88 -7.01 -13.61 -9.80
C LEU A 88 -6.99 -13.93 -11.30
N PRO A 89 -7.01 -12.91 -12.18
CA PRO A 89 -6.80 -13.11 -13.61
C PRO A 89 -5.54 -13.95 -13.87
N ARG A 90 -5.66 -15.00 -14.70
CA ARG A 90 -4.53 -15.90 -15.03
C ARG A 90 -3.34 -15.18 -15.66
N GLN A 91 -3.60 -14.10 -16.38
CA GLN A 91 -2.60 -13.26 -17.05
C GLN A 91 -2.34 -12.00 -16.22
N MET A 92 -1.99 -12.18 -14.96
CA MET A 92 -1.48 -11.06 -14.18
C MET A 92 -0.03 -10.85 -14.58
N GLU A 93 0.19 -9.91 -15.47
CA GLU A 93 1.53 -9.50 -15.86
C GLU A 93 2.19 -8.74 -14.71
N ALA A 94 3.53 -8.77 -14.65
CA ALA A 94 4.33 -7.90 -13.78
C ALA A 94 4.28 -6.42 -14.25
N GLU A 95 3.20 -6.05 -14.92
CA GLU A 95 2.96 -4.73 -15.46
C GLU A 95 2.31 -3.86 -14.38
N PRO A 96 2.84 -2.65 -14.16
CA PRO A 96 2.36 -1.77 -13.10
C PRO A 96 0.88 -1.41 -13.25
N GLY A 97 0.38 -1.24 -14.48
CA GLY A 97 -1.04 -0.94 -14.74
C GLY A 97 -1.98 -2.09 -14.39
N ALA A 98 -1.64 -3.32 -14.80
CA ALA A 98 -2.43 -4.51 -14.49
C ALA A 98 -2.49 -4.77 -12.98
N LEU A 99 -1.34 -4.65 -12.31
CA LEU A 99 -1.25 -4.80 -10.86
C LEU A 99 -1.98 -3.68 -10.11
N GLY A 100 -1.88 -2.43 -10.57
CA GLY A 100 -2.63 -1.31 -10.00
C GLY A 100 -4.15 -1.56 -10.04
N GLY A 101 -4.67 -2.05 -11.16
CA GLY A 101 -6.08 -2.43 -11.29
C GLY A 101 -6.51 -3.53 -10.33
N VAL A 102 -5.68 -4.56 -10.16
CA VAL A 102 -5.94 -5.66 -9.21
C VAL A 102 -5.93 -5.16 -7.77
N LEU A 103 -4.93 -4.38 -7.37
CA LEU A 103 -4.87 -3.81 -6.02
C LEU A 103 -6.06 -2.90 -5.73
N THR A 104 -6.54 -2.19 -6.75
CA THR A 104 -7.76 -1.37 -6.65
C THR A 104 -8.99 -2.23 -6.42
N ASP A 105 -9.14 -3.32 -7.18
CA ASP A 105 -10.26 -4.24 -7.01
C ASP A 105 -10.28 -4.89 -5.62
N LEU A 106 -9.09 -5.31 -5.14
CA LEU A 106 -8.93 -5.84 -3.79
C LEU A 106 -9.21 -4.79 -2.71
N HIS A 107 -8.86 -3.53 -2.94
CA HIS A 107 -9.11 -2.41 -2.02
C HIS A 107 -10.59 -2.04 -1.93
N LYS A 108 -11.38 -2.20 -3.00
CA LYS A 108 -12.84 -1.96 -2.97
C LYS A 108 -13.54 -2.76 -1.88
N THR A 109 -13.00 -3.93 -1.54
CA THR A 109 -13.48 -4.72 -0.40
C THR A 109 -12.65 -4.37 0.84
N PRO A 110 -13.20 -3.64 1.83
CA PRO A 110 -12.45 -3.24 3.02
C PRO A 110 -11.90 -4.47 3.75
N GLY A 111 -10.62 -4.42 4.13
CA GLY A 111 -9.91 -5.52 4.79
C GLY A 111 -9.36 -6.60 3.87
N ARG A 112 -9.93 -6.82 2.67
CA ARG A 112 -9.51 -7.91 1.76
C ARG A 112 -8.07 -7.78 1.31
N LEU A 113 -7.64 -6.59 0.89
CA LEU A 113 -6.26 -6.36 0.49
C LEU A 113 -5.29 -6.64 1.65
N ARG A 114 -5.61 -6.17 2.86
CA ARG A 114 -4.81 -6.45 4.06
C ARG A 114 -4.78 -7.94 4.38
N ASP A 115 -5.89 -8.65 4.25
CA ASP A 115 -5.96 -10.09 4.51
C ASP A 115 -5.10 -10.90 3.53
N ILE A 116 -4.97 -10.43 2.29
CA ILE A 116 -4.08 -11.00 1.28
C ILE A 116 -2.62 -10.60 1.55
N LEU A 117 -2.34 -9.33 1.83
CA LEU A 117 -0.97 -8.82 1.98
C LEU A 117 -0.35 -9.13 3.34
N GLY A 118 -1.18 -9.23 4.37
CA GLY A 118 -0.80 -9.48 5.76
C GLY A 118 -0.73 -10.95 6.14
N GLY A 119 -0.73 -11.85 5.14
CA GLY A 119 -0.48 -13.30 5.30
C GLY A 119 -1.11 -13.87 6.56
N GLY A 120 -2.44 -13.94 6.58
CA GLY A 120 -3.18 -14.34 7.77
C GLY A 120 -2.71 -15.67 8.35
N SER A 121 -1.91 -15.61 9.40
CA SER A 121 -2.07 -16.46 10.56
C SER A 121 -2.49 -15.56 11.71
N ALA A 122 -3.76 -15.65 12.07
CA ALA A 122 -4.13 -15.55 13.48
C ALA A 122 -3.45 -16.73 14.20
N GLN A 123 -2.13 -16.66 14.36
CA GLN A 123 -1.42 -17.62 15.18
C GLN A 123 -1.65 -17.19 16.64
N PRO A 124 -2.13 -18.08 17.51
CA PRO A 124 -2.21 -17.78 18.94
C PRO A 124 -0.81 -17.35 19.40
N GLN A 125 -0.76 -16.14 19.94
CA GLN A 125 0.45 -15.43 20.33
C GLN A 125 1.27 -16.28 21.32
N ALA A 126 2.49 -16.64 20.94
CA ALA A 126 3.51 -16.95 21.93
C ALA A 126 3.93 -15.61 22.57
N ALA A 127 3.69 -15.46 23.86
CA ALA A 127 4.01 -14.27 24.63
C ALA A 127 5.51 -13.98 24.56
N GLY A 128 5.93 -12.98 23.78
CA GLY A 128 7.34 -12.54 23.76
C GLY A 128 7.82 -11.79 22.52
N SER A 129 7.10 -11.84 21.40
CA SER A 129 7.47 -11.12 20.17
C SER A 129 6.47 -9.99 19.91
N SER A 130 6.95 -8.77 19.64
CA SER A 130 6.11 -7.60 19.35
C SER A 130 5.03 -7.96 18.31
N PRO A 131 3.73 -7.92 18.65
CA PRO A 131 2.64 -8.49 17.84
C PRO A 131 2.40 -7.79 16.48
N LEU A 132 3.22 -6.80 16.15
CA LEU A 132 3.08 -5.92 14.98
C LEU A 132 4.31 -5.97 14.05
N ALA A 133 5.42 -6.58 14.49
CA ALA A 133 6.61 -6.79 13.67
C ALA A 133 6.39 -8.07 12.84
N GLY A 134 6.01 -7.92 11.56
CA GLY A 134 5.57 -9.04 10.72
C GLY A 134 4.10 -8.99 10.30
N MET A 135 3.42 -7.85 10.51
CA MET A 135 2.06 -7.64 10.01
C MET A 135 1.98 -7.75 8.49
N PHE A 136 3.05 -7.39 7.77
CA PHE A 136 3.19 -7.75 6.35
C PHE A 136 4.00 -9.03 6.21
N ALA A 137 3.45 -9.97 5.46
CA ALA A 137 4.13 -11.24 5.20
C ALA A 137 5.29 -11.11 4.18
N SER A 138 5.59 -9.90 3.68
CA SER A 138 6.72 -9.66 2.78
C SER A 138 7.11 -8.17 2.73
N PRO A 139 8.41 -7.84 2.59
CA PRO A 139 8.87 -6.47 2.32
C PRO A 139 8.28 -5.90 1.03
N LEU A 140 7.97 -6.72 0.02
CA LEU A 140 7.31 -6.27 -1.21
C LEU A 140 5.85 -5.83 -0.98
N ALA A 141 5.14 -6.51 -0.08
CA ALA A 141 3.78 -6.11 0.31
C ALA A 141 3.77 -4.74 0.99
N LYS A 142 4.75 -4.53 1.87
CA LYS A 142 4.99 -3.24 2.52
C LYS A 142 5.37 -2.16 1.52
N ALA A 143 6.32 -2.44 0.63
CA ALA A 143 6.75 -1.53 -0.43
C ALA A 143 5.58 -1.06 -1.31
N ALA A 144 4.72 -1.98 -1.74
CA ALA A 144 3.56 -1.66 -2.56
C ALA A 144 2.60 -0.71 -1.83
N LEU A 145 2.24 -1.01 -0.57
CA LEU A 145 1.33 -0.17 0.22
C LEU A 145 1.95 1.18 0.59
N ALA A 146 3.23 1.19 0.96
CA ALA A 146 3.97 2.42 1.25
C ALA A 146 4.04 3.29 -0.01
N GLY A 147 4.29 2.69 -1.17
CA GLY A 147 4.29 3.41 -2.44
C GLY A 147 2.93 3.98 -2.79
N ILE A 148 1.86 3.20 -2.69
CA ILE A 148 0.49 3.69 -2.94
C ILE A 148 0.19 4.90 -2.03
N THR A 149 0.49 4.77 -0.74
CA THR A 149 0.30 5.82 0.25
C THR A 149 1.08 7.07 -0.13
N ALA A 150 2.38 6.93 -0.46
CA ALA A 150 3.22 8.04 -0.85
C ALA A 150 2.72 8.75 -2.11
N MET A 151 2.27 8.01 -3.13
CA MET A 151 1.77 8.58 -4.37
C MET A 151 0.43 9.29 -4.19
N ILE A 152 -0.47 8.74 -3.36
CA ILE A 152 -1.71 9.42 -2.97
C ILE A 152 -1.40 10.74 -2.26
N VAL A 153 -0.58 10.69 -1.22
CA VAL A 153 -0.19 11.87 -0.44
C VAL A 153 0.46 12.92 -1.32
N LYS A 154 1.41 12.52 -2.17
CA LYS A 154 2.11 13.42 -3.09
C LYS A 154 1.14 14.11 -4.06
N ARG A 155 0.14 13.39 -4.58
CA ARG A 155 -0.91 13.95 -5.44
C ARG A 155 -1.79 14.93 -4.69
N VAL A 156 -2.22 14.58 -3.48
CA VAL A 156 -3.03 15.46 -2.62
C VAL A 156 -2.25 16.73 -2.26
N MET A 157 -0.96 16.62 -1.94
CA MET A 157 -0.08 17.75 -1.58
C MET A 157 0.27 18.65 -2.75
N ARG A 158 0.43 18.10 -3.97
CA ARG A 158 0.67 18.92 -5.17
C ARG A 158 -0.55 19.72 -5.61
N GLY A 159 -1.74 19.38 -5.11
CA GLY A 159 -3.01 19.96 -5.54
C GLY A 159 -3.32 19.61 -7.01
N PRO A 160 -4.57 19.81 -7.46
CA PRO A 160 -4.85 19.76 -8.89
C PRO A 160 -4.07 20.91 -9.54
N THR A 161 -3.14 20.58 -10.43
CA THR A 161 -2.52 21.56 -11.33
C THR A 161 -3.66 22.29 -12.03
N ARG A 162 -3.82 23.57 -11.73
CA ARG A 162 -4.87 24.43 -12.26
C ARG A 162 -4.43 25.06 -13.57
#